data_AF-A0A939ABA2-F1
#
_entry.id   AF-A0A939ABA2-F1
#
_cell.length_a   1.000
_cell.length_b   1.000
_cell.length_c   1.000
_cell.angle_alpha   90.00
_cell.angle_beta   90.00
_cell.angle_gamma   90.00
#
_symmetry.space_group_name_H-M   'P 1'
#
loop_
_entity.id
_entity.type
_entity.pdbx_description
1 polymer ?
#
loop_
_entity_poly.entity_id
_entity_poly.type
_entity_poly.pdbx_seq_one_letter_code
_entity_poly.pdbx_strand_id
1 'polypeptide(L)'
;MRNSLFLLLCAVAALLSLPSFAAQNDVRPVVQVRSGGFDSGAWKIERQWDRQAELEFSAWVKAIGEAREKKSFRLINGLKDPTVNPLFTESDKDLNVLLDCANLPYAMRAYFTYKTGRPMSFVANKGHRYKAGNRPREFKDFSQFKDFPTFLDGLLSAVSSSAYRMDASLEGTDTYPIDVTIDSLVPGTVYYDPNGHVLIVYKVDNINGDIYLLDGHPDGTFTRKVWNPSYAVGSARFGGGFRSWRQFRVELLDNEKGSFRIERLLNKDSYAYSGTAQYQGKFPYDQFELTYHEWVRARISKNGLYVFPVEDLTNSISGFCAFIQERIGSVDEALTFGMHEKPHPLDLPPNIYGAEGLWEEYATPGRDARLRYSVFALRDLVVKSVTMAYEKNARLRYQGAPLQLYADLVRIWNASLVDPQCQFTYTNSAGGKVTLTLTDLMARVYDLSFDPYHCPEMRWGAPLVDVEGKPTEEISTCPQDKRKWYWYREERRLRNRMTRLLDRNTATHRGPENPEDISLASLFACYDQNRADLRVCHTKVELKPLVGVKPKR
;
A
#
# COMPACT_ATOMS: atom_id res chain seq x y z
N MET A 1 65.94 -29.15 -25.77
CA MET A 1 66.75 -28.10 -25.13
C MET A 1 66.52 -26.78 -25.86
N ARG A 2 66.33 -25.67 -25.11
CA ARG A 2 66.75 -24.26 -25.39
C ARG A 2 66.89 -23.82 -26.85
N ASN A 3 66.53 -22.62 -27.30
CA ASN A 3 65.99 -21.39 -26.73
C ASN A 3 65.81 -20.44 -27.95
N SER A 4 65.12 -19.31 -27.73
CA SER A 4 65.28 -18.05 -28.47
C SER A 4 64.52 -17.88 -29.79
N LEU A 5 63.34 -17.25 -29.70
CA LEU A 5 62.64 -16.59 -30.79
C LEU A 5 62.65 -15.08 -30.55
N PHE A 6 63.06 -14.29 -31.54
CA PHE A 6 63.00 -12.84 -31.53
C PHE A 6 62.61 -12.33 -32.92
N LEU A 7 61.66 -11.37 -32.94
CA LEU A 7 61.29 -10.43 -34.02
C LEU A 7 60.62 -11.04 -35.28
N LEU A 8 59.55 -10.49 -35.89
CA LEU A 8 58.71 -9.30 -35.69
C LEU A 8 57.53 -9.41 -36.69
N LEU A 9 56.40 -8.75 -36.41
CA LEU A 9 55.53 -7.96 -37.32
C LEU A 9 54.01 -8.21 -37.25
N CYS A 10 53.34 -7.05 -37.08
CA CYS A 10 52.04 -6.64 -37.60
C CYS A 10 50.76 -6.82 -36.74
N ALA A 11 50.43 -5.69 -36.11
CA ALA A 11 49.15 -4.97 -36.19
C ALA A 11 47.93 -5.54 -35.47
N VAL A 12 47.48 -4.88 -34.40
CA VAL A 12 46.12 -4.31 -34.22
C VAL A 12 46.15 -3.33 -33.04
N ALA A 13 45.92 -2.04 -33.29
CA ALA A 13 45.42 -1.09 -32.29
C ALA A 13 44.75 0.09 -33.01
N ALA A 14 43.51 -0.11 -33.45
CA ALA A 14 42.66 0.98 -33.93
C ALA A 14 41.73 1.40 -32.78
N LEU A 15 41.97 2.61 -32.28
CA LEU A 15 41.10 3.36 -31.37
C LEU A 15 39.77 3.67 -32.08
N LEU A 16 38.65 3.21 -31.52
CA LEU A 16 37.31 3.70 -31.84
C LEU A 16 36.90 4.69 -30.75
N SER A 17 36.88 5.97 -31.12
CA SER A 17 36.29 7.07 -30.39
C SER A 17 34.76 7.00 -30.48
N LEU A 18 34.10 6.83 -29.32
CA LEU A 18 32.66 7.06 -29.19
C LEU A 18 32.42 8.50 -28.70
N PRO A 19 31.41 9.22 -29.23
CA PRO A 19 31.17 10.61 -28.88
C PRO A 19 30.66 10.72 -27.45
N SER A 20 31.32 11.54 -26.64
CA SER A 20 30.85 11.91 -25.31
C SER A 20 29.59 12.77 -25.45
N PHE A 21 28.43 12.22 -25.11
CA PHE A 21 27.26 13.02 -24.77
C PHE A 21 27.58 13.76 -23.45
N ALA A 22 28.08 14.99 -23.57
CA ALA A 22 28.12 15.92 -22.47
C ALA A 22 26.68 16.35 -22.16
N ALA A 23 26.03 15.64 -21.21
CA ALA A 23 24.88 16.20 -20.53
C ALA A 23 25.35 17.49 -19.86
N GLN A 24 24.73 18.60 -20.25
CA GLN A 24 25.00 19.92 -19.70
C GLN A 24 24.48 19.92 -18.26
N ASN A 25 25.32 19.42 -17.36
CA ASN A 25 25.16 19.44 -15.93
C ASN A 25 25.21 20.91 -15.49
N ASP A 26 24.05 21.54 -15.40
CA ASP A 26 23.89 22.83 -14.72
C ASP A 26 23.99 22.58 -13.20
N VAL A 27 25.17 22.13 -12.76
CA VAL A 27 25.54 21.96 -11.36
C VAL A 27 25.82 23.36 -10.84
N ARG A 28 24.77 24.01 -10.34
CA ARG A 28 24.96 25.15 -9.45
C ARG A 28 25.74 24.66 -8.23
N PRO A 29 26.76 25.41 -7.77
CA PRO A 29 27.65 24.93 -6.72
C PRO A 29 26.86 24.56 -5.47
N VAL A 30 27.06 23.33 -5.01
CA VAL A 30 26.65 22.87 -3.69
C VAL A 30 27.30 23.82 -2.69
N VAL A 31 26.48 24.56 -1.93
CA VAL A 31 26.98 25.23 -0.74
C VAL A 31 27.38 24.11 0.22
N GLN A 32 28.67 23.75 0.22
CA GLN A 32 29.21 23.03 1.35
C GLN A 32 29.03 23.93 2.55
N VAL A 33 28.19 23.50 3.50
CA VAL A 33 28.17 24.10 4.83
C VAL A 33 29.59 23.95 5.35
N ARG A 34 30.35 25.05 5.33
CA ARG A 34 31.73 25.06 5.83
C ARG A 34 31.67 24.56 7.27
N SER A 35 32.52 23.58 7.57
CA SER A 35 32.79 22.98 8.89
C SER A 35 32.40 23.89 10.06
N GLY A 36 31.19 23.69 10.57
CA GLY A 36 30.52 24.58 11.53
C GLY A 36 29.02 24.33 11.47
N GLY A 37 28.59 23.15 11.95
CA GLY A 37 27.18 22.77 11.92
C GLY A 37 26.29 23.75 12.70
N PHE A 38 24.98 23.71 12.42
CA PHE A 38 23.98 24.55 13.07
C PHE A 38 23.72 23.99 14.48
N ASP A 39 24.21 24.66 15.53
CA ASP A 39 24.11 24.21 16.93
C ASP A 39 22.72 24.48 17.58
N SER A 40 21.71 24.87 16.80
CA SER A 40 20.36 25.19 17.30
C SER A 40 19.32 24.17 16.83
N GLY A 41 18.53 23.63 17.77
CA GLY A 41 17.40 22.74 17.50
C GLY A 41 17.51 21.34 18.12
N ALA A 42 16.65 20.44 17.65
CA ALA A 42 16.54 19.07 18.15
C ALA A 42 17.81 18.22 17.95
N TRP A 43 18.62 18.56 16.94
CA TRP A 43 19.95 18.02 16.71
C TRP A 43 20.79 19.00 15.88
N LYS A 44 22.10 18.81 15.92
CA LYS A 44 23.04 19.60 15.12
C LYS A 44 22.90 19.26 13.64
N ILE A 45 22.77 20.28 12.80
CA ILE A 45 22.76 20.10 11.34
C ILE A 45 24.17 20.22 10.80
N GLU A 46 24.60 19.21 10.04
CA GLU A 46 25.95 19.13 9.46
C GLU A 46 25.91 19.01 7.94
N ARG A 47 24.79 18.55 7.37
CA ARG A 47 24.65 18.25 5.94
C ARG A 47 23.29 18.69 5.40
N GLN A 48 23.24 19.10 4.13
CA GLN A 48 22.00 19.47 3.42
C GLN A 48 21.36 18.24 2.73
N TRP A 49 20.10 18.32 2.32
CA TRP A 49 19.53 17.32 1.42
C TRP A 49 20.07 17.52 -0.01
N ASP A 50 20.58 16.45 -0.61
CA ASP A 50 21.01 16.37 -2.01
C ASP A 50 20.63 15.02 -2.62
N ARG A 51 20.98 14.77 -3.89
CA ARG A 51 20.66 13.50 -4.56
C ARG A 51 21.33 12.30 -3.89
N GLN A 52 22.55 12.47 -3.37
CA GLN A 52 23.27 11.39 -2.69
C GLN A 52 22.57 11.01 -1.38
N ALA A 53 22.10 12.00 -0.62
CA ALA A 53 21.31 11.80 0.59
C ALA A 53 20.01 11.02 0.33
N GLU A 54 19.33 11.27 -0.79
CA GLU A 54 18.15 10.49 -1.18
C GLU A 54 18.49 9.04 -1.49
N LEU A 55 19.65 8.78 -2.12
CA LEU A 55 20.13 7.41 -2.38
C LEU A 55 20.49 6.69 -1.09
N GLU A 56 21.15 7.38 -0.14
CA GLU A 56 21.44 6.86 1.20
C GLU A 56 20.15 6.51 1.95
N PHE A 57 19.15 7.40 1.93
CA PHE A 57 17.85 7.16 2.54
C PHE A 57 17.15 5.95 1.89
N SER A 58 17.14 5.87 0.57
CA SER A 58 16.59 4.74 -0.18
C SER A 58 17.27 3.42 0.20
N ALA A 59 18.60 3.39 0.23
CA ALA A 59 19.36 2.20 0.62
C ALA A 59 19.05 1.77 2.07
N TRP A 60 18.94 2.75 2.99
CA TRP A 60 18.60 2.49 4.38
C TRP A 60 17.17 1.94 4.54
N VAL A 61 16.17 2.55 3.90
CA VAL A 61 14.79 2.05 3.91
C VAL A 61 14.70 0.62 3.37
N LYS A 62 15.44 0.33 2.30
CA LYS A 62 15.53 -1.02 1.73
C LYS A 62 16.09 -2.01 2.75
N ALA A 63 17.20 -1.69 3.41
CA ALA A 63 17.82 -2.55 4.41
C ALA A 63 16.87 -2.85 5.59
N ILE A 64 16.19 -1.83 6.12
CA ILE A 64 15.17 -2.02 7.17
C ILE A 64 14.03 -2.90 6.68
N GLY A 65 13.56 -2.68 5.45
CA GLY A 65 12.49 -3.47 4.86
C GLY A 65 12.88 -4.92 4.58
N GLU A 66 14.13 -5.20 4.24
CA GLU A 66 14.66 -6.56 4.01
C GLU A 66 15.05 -7.28 5.32
N ALA A 67 15.15 -6.56 6.43
CA ALA A 67 15.59 -7.11 7.70
C ALA A 67 14.63 -8.14 8.32
N ARG A 68 15.10 -9.39 8.43
CA ARG A 68 14.44 -10.58 9.01
C ARG A 68 13.04 -10.88 8.43
N GLU A 69 12.94 -11.99 7.71
CA GLU A 69 11.70 -12.59 7.17
C GLU A 69 10.80 -13.20 8.29
N LYS A 70 10.31 -12.38 9.22
CA LYS A 70 9.20 -12.76 10.11
C LYS A 70 7.94 -11.96 9.75
N LYS A 71 6.77 -12.59 9.87
CA LYS A 71 5.47 -12.08 9.40
C LYS A 71 4.94 -10.83 10.12
N SER A 72 5.66 -10.30 11.11
CA SER A 72 5.45 -8.97 11.68
C SER A 72 6.74 -8.54 12.37
N PHE A 73 7.08 -7.26 12.27
CA PHE A 73 8.32 -6.73 12.84
C PHE A 73 8.07 -5.36 13.44
N ARG A 74 8.39 -5.16 14.72
CA ARG A 74 8.32 -3.83 15.34
C ARG A 74 9.38 -2.93 14.75
N LEU A 75 8.99 -1.75 14.22
CA LEU A 75 9.96 -0.80 13.66
C LEU A 75 11.07 -0.53 14.68
N ILE A 76 10.68 -0.32 15.93
CA ILE A 76 11.61 0.00 17.00
C ILE A 76 12.64 -1.10 17.24
N ASN A 77 12.29 -2.37 17.00
CA ASN A 77 13.25 -3.46 17.11
C ASN A 77 14.30 -3.40 16.01
N GLY A 78 13.94 -2.99 14.79
CA GLY A 78 14.92 -2.80 13.70
C GLY A 78 15.74 -1.55 13.88
N LEU A 79 15.14 -0.46 14.32
CA LEU A 79 15.88 0.75 14.65
C LEU A 79 16.90 0.50 15.76
N LYS A 80 16.63 -0.41 16.70
CA LYS A 80 17.52 -0.78 17.81
C LYS A 80 18.45 -1.97 17.54
N ASP A 81 18.32 -2.63 16.40
CA ASP A 81 19.15 -3.78 16.06
C ASP A 81 20.33 -3.31 15.18
N PRO A 82 21.57 -3.26 15.70
CA PRO A 82 22.72 -2.80 14.93
C PRO A 82 23.05 -3.70 13.73
N THR A 83 22.54 -4.93 13.68
CA THR A 83 22.67 -5.82 12.51
C THR A 83 21.72 -5.46 11.38
N VAL A 84 20.68 -4.68 11.68
CA VAL A 84 19.61 -4.25 10.75
C VAL A 84 19.75 -2.78 10.40
N ASN A 85 20.00 -1.94 11.41
CA ASN A 85 20.11 -0.50 11.29
C ASN A 85 21.56 -0.06 11.55
N PRO A 86 22.37 0.17 10.51
CA PRO A 86 23.75 0.64 10.68
C PRO A 86 23.83 2.07 11.25
N LEU A 87 22.72 2.81 11.30
CA LEU A 87 22.67 4.13 11.92
C LEU A 87 22.40 4.07 13.43
N PHE A 88 22.12 2.89 13.99
CA PHE A 88 21.86 2.74 15.43
C PHE A 88 23.05 3.20 16.27
N THR A 89 22.76 3.92 17.36
CA THR A 89 23.73 4.18 18.43
C THR A 89 23.08 3.97 19.80
N GLU A 90 23.89 3.84 20.86
CA GLU A 90 23.42 3.62 22.24
C GLU A 90 22.39 4.66 22.73
N SER A 91 22.43 5.90 22.21
CA SER A 91 21.42 6.93 22.50
C SER A 91 20.00 6.54 22.08
N ASP A 92 19.84 5.58 21.18
CA ASP A 92 18.54 5.19 20.61
C ASP A 92 17.87 4.07 21.42
N LYS A 93 18.56 3.50 22.43
CA LYS A 93 18.07 2.36 23.21
C LYS A 93 16.74 2.66 23.93
N ASP A 94 16.54 3.91 24.32
CA ASP A 94 15.35 4.37 25.05
C ASP A 94 14.30 5.01 24.12
N LEU A 95 14.57 5.06 22.80
CA LEU A 95 13.59 5.55 21.83
C LEU A 95 12.37 4.63 21.85
N ASN A 96 11.18 5.22 21.96
CA ASN A 96 9.92 4.50 21.81
C ASN A 96 9.11 5.17 20.71
N VAL A 97 8.57 4.38 19.78
CA VAL A 97 7.82 4.88 18.62
C VAL A 97 6.56 4.03 18.47
N LEU A 98 5.43 4.60 18.86
CA LEU A 98 4.12 4.12 18.45
C LEU A 98 3.76 4.85 17.16
N LEU A 99 3.42 4.09 16.13
CA LEU A 99 3.18 4.61 14.79
C LEU A 99 1.96 3.94 14.20
N ASP A 100 1.24 4.64 13.34
CA ASP A 100 0.29 4.03 12.41
C ASP A 100 0.85 4.08 10.98
N CYS A 101 0.02 3.70 10.00
CA CYS A 101 0.39 3.71 8.59
C CYS A 101 0.82 5.10 8.08
N ALA A 102 0.22 6.18 8.59
CA ALA A 102 0.55 7.54 8.19
C ALA A 102 1.81 8.08 8.87
N ASN A 103 2.10 7.61 10.07
CA ASN A 103 3.28 7.98 10.83
C ASN A 103 4.55 7.27 10.35
N LEU A 104 4.44 6.04 9.85
CA LEU A 104 5.60 5.22 9.46
C LEU A 104 6.57 5.95 8.52
N PRO A 105 6.15 6.54 7.38
CA PRO A 105 7.11 7.18 6.48
C PRO A 105 7.79 8.40 7.12
N TYR A 106 7.05 9.18 7.91
CA TYR A 106 7.60 10.34 8.63
C TYR A 106 8.60 9.92 9.70
N ALA A 107 8.29 8.90 10.49
CA ALA A 107 9.19 8.38 11.52
C ALA A 107 10.51 7.88 10.91
N MET A 108 10.42 7.14 9.79
CA MET A 108 11.60 6.66 9.06
C MET A 108 12.45 7.82 8.52
N ARG A 109 11.81 8.82 7.89
CA ARG A 109 12.52 10.01 7.37
C ARG A 109 13.15 10.82 8.50
N ALA A 110 12.42 11.07 9.59
CA ALA A 110 12.87 11.82 10.75
C ALA A 110 14.06 11.15 11.45
N TYR A 111 13.98 9.84 11.66
CA TYR A 111 15.09 9.08 12.24
C TYR A 111 16.33 9.18 11.35
N PHE A 112 16.19 8.94 10.04
CA PHE A 112 17.31 9.08 9.11
C PHE A 112 17.91 10.50 9.13
N THR A 113 17.09 11.56 9.13
CA THR A 113 17.59 12.94 9.21
C THR A 113 18.37 13.21 10.48
N TYR A 114 17.86 12.73 11.62
CA TYR A 114 18.51 12.87 12.92
C TYR A 114 19.87 12.19 12.93
N LYS A 115 19.93 10.91 12.53
CA LYS A 115 21.19 10.14 12.55
C LYS A 115 22.22 10.62 11.53
N THR A 116 21.78 11.33 10.48
CA THR A 116 22.68 11.86 9.45
C THR A 116 22.96 13.36 9.60
N GLY A 117 22.45 14.03 10.64
CA GLY A 117 22.68 15.46 10.85
C GLY A 117 22.11 16.31 9.71
N ARG A 118 20.96 15.92 9.16
CA ARG A 118 20.27 16.63 8.07
C ARG A 118 19.04 17.37 8.59
N PRO A 119 18.66 18.50 7.98
CA PRO A 119 17.50 19.25 8.44
C PRO A 119 16.21 18.49 8.11
N MET A 120 15.14 18.79 8.85
CA MET A 120 13.78 18.24 8.67
C MET A 120 12.74 19.33 8.95
N SER A 121 11.74 19.43 8.08
CA SER A 121 10.53 20.22 8.33
C SER A 121 9.29 19.42 7.91
N PHE A 122 8.14 19.75 8.49
CA PHE A 122 6.87 19.09 8.23
C PHE A 122 5.70 20.06 8.32
N VAL A 123 4.62 19.75 7.61
CA VAL A 123 3.34 20.42 7.71
C VAL A 123 2.60 19.89 8.93
N ALA A 124 2.45 20.74 9.94
CA ALA A 124 1.73 20.44 11.17
C ALA A 124 0.24 20.71 10.99
N ASN A 125 -0.51 19.81 10.35
CA ASN A 125 -1.95 20.00 10.18
C ASN A 125 -2.70 18.67 10.11
N LYS A 126 -3.77 18.54 10.90
CA LYS A 126 -4.78 17.47 10.79
C LYS A 126 -5.94 17.96 9.92
N GLY A 127 -5.80 17.80 8.61
CA GLY A 127 -6.87 18.05 7.65
C GLY A 127 -7.93 16.94 7.65
N HIS A 128 -8.88 17.02 6.72
CA HIS A 128 -9.88 15.98 6.54
C HIS A 128 -9.26 14.71 5.93
N ARG A 129 -9.45 13.56 6.56
CA ARG A 129 -8.90 12.28 6.08
C ARG A 129 -9.57 11.75 4.80
N TYR A 130 -10.81 12.17 4.54
CA TYR A 130 -11.68 11.58 3.52
C TYR A 130 -12.31 12.59 2.53
N LYS A 131 -12.12 13.90 2.72
CA LYS A 131 -12.60 14.95 1.81
C LYS A 131 -11.45 15.63 1.06
N ALA A 132 -11.73 16.17 -0.12
CA ALA A 132 -10.74 16.93 -0.89
C ALA A 132 -10.52 18.31 -0.26
N GLY A 133 -9.46 19.00 -0.69
CA GLY A 133 -9.24 20.41 -0.35
C GLY A 133 -8.39 20.68 0.89
N ASN A 134 -7.70 19.66 1.43
CA ASN A 134 -6.67 19.92 2.44
C ASN A 134 -5.54 20.77 1.86
N ARG A 135 -5.00 21.65 2.70
CA ARG A 135 -3.87 22.52 2.37
C ARG A 135 -2.90 22.59 3.54
N PRO A 136 -1.60 22.84 3.30
CA PRO A 136 -0.68 23.23 4.35
C PRO A 136 -1.21 24.45 5.11
N ARG A 137 -1.13 24.42 6.45
CA ARG A 137 -1.60 25.51 7.33
C ARG A 137 -0.51 26.02 8.26
N GLU A 138 0.22 25.09 8.84
CA GLU A 138 1.31 25.37 9.77
C GLU A 138 2.52 24.54 9.36
N PHE A 139 3.70 25.14 9.47
CA PHE A 139 4.98 24.50 9.18
C PHE A 139 5.76 24.43 10.48
N LYS A 140 6.31 23.26 10.78
CA LYS A 140 7.23 23.05 11.87
C LYS A 140 8.54 22.49 11.37
N ASP A 141 9.63 22.78 12.06
CA ASP A 141 10.95 22.25 11.74
C ASP A 141 11.74 21.88 12.98
N PHE A 142 12.88 21.21 12.75
CA PHE A 142 13.75 20.68 13.78
C PHE A 142 14.23 21.72 14.80
N SER A 143 14.32 23.01 14.46
CA SER A 143 14.82 24.04 15.38
C SER A 143 13.84 24.45 16.47
N GLN A 144 12.56 24.14 16.29
CA GLN A 144 11.52 24.48 17.25
C GLN A 144 11.42 23.47 18.41
N PHE A 145 12.28 22.46 18.42
CA PHE A 145 12.26 21.37 19.39
C PHE A 145 13.61 21.27 20.09
N LYS A 146 13.57 20.80 21.34
CA LYS A 146 14.75 20.74 22.22
C LYS A 146 15.68 19.60 21.85
N ASP A 147 15.11 18.45 21.50
CA ASP A 147 15.83 17.20 21.23
C ASP A 147 15.04 16.33 20.24
N PHE A 148 15.67 15.28 19.70
CA PHE A 148 15.02 14.38 18.75
C PHE A 148 13.75 13.70 19.30
N PRO A 149 13.70 13.19 20.54
CA PRO A 149 12.47 12.62 21.10
C PRO A 149 11.29 13.60 21.10
N THR A 150 11.52 14.86 21.52
CA THR A 150 10.45 15.89 21.50
C THR A 150 10.05 16.29 20.08
N PHE A 151 11.00 16.33 19.13
CA PHE A 151 10.69 16.52 17.70
C PHE A 151 9.82 15.39 17.16
N LEU A 152 10.20 14.14 17.44
CA LEU A 152 9.47 12.97 16.94
C LEU A 152 8.06 12.93 17.50
N ASP A 153 7.88 13.13 18.81
CA ASP A 153 6.55 13.20 19.43
C ASP A 153 5.68 14.31 18.82
N GLY A 154 6.25 15.50 18.63
CA GLY A 154 5.56 16.63 18.00
C GLY A 154 5.17 16.37 16.55
N LEU A 155 6.03 15.70 15.78
CA LEU A 155 5.76 15.28 14.40
C LEU A 155 4.62 14.26 14.34
N LEU A 156 4.72 13.19 15.13
CA LEU A 156 3.74 12.09 15.14
C LEU A 156 2.37 12.57 15.62
N SER A 157 2.35 13.47 16.60
CA SER A 157 1.12 14.07 17.13
C SER A 157 0.47 15.05 16.16
N ALA A 158 1.21 15.66 15.23
CA ALA A 158 0.70 16.67 14.30
C ALA A 158 0.30 16.12 12.93
N VAL A 159 0.79 14.94 12.55
CA VAL A 159 0.56 14.33 11.24
C VAL A 159 -0.55 13.26 11.30
N SER A 160 -1.24 13.10 10.18
CA SER A 160 -2.14 11.95 9.91
C SER A 160 -2.16 11.67 8.41
N SER A 161 -2.95 10.69 7.96
CA SER A 161 -3.11 10.41 6.52
C SER A 161 -3.60 11.63 5.71
N SER A 162 -4.20 12.63 6.37
CA SER A 162 -4.58 13.91 5.75
C SER A 162 -3.39 14.74 5.23
N ALA A 163 -2.17 14.54 5.78
CA ALA A 163 -0.94 15.21 5.32
C ALA A 163 -0.54 14.79 3.89
N TYR A 164 -0.99 13.60 3.45
CA TYR A 164 -0.77 13.10 2.09
C TYR A 164 -1.94 13.42 1.14
N ARG A 165 -3.12 13.74 1.70
CA ARG A 165 -4.36 14.00 0.96
C ARG A 165 -4.44 15.44 0.44
N MET A 166 -3.47 15.84 -0.35
CA MET A 166 -3.42 17.19 -0.93
C MET A 166 -3.47 17.11 -2.44
N ASP A 167 -4.04 18.13 -3.08
CA ASP A 167 -4.11 18.20 -4.54
C ASP A 167 -2.72 18.01 -5.16
N ALA A 168 -2.65 17.26 -6.26
CA ALA A 168 -1.43 16.91 -6.97
C ALA A 168 -0.61 18.14 -7.42
N SER A 169 -1.26 19.29 -7.65
CA SER A 169 -0.58 20.53 -8.03
C SER A 169 -0.22 21.44 -6.85
N LEU A 170 -0.59 21.06 -5.62
CA LEU A 170 -0.43 21.94 -4.47
C LEU A 170 1.04 22.09 -4.09
N GLU A 171 1.46 23.33 -3.85
CA GLU A 171 2.80 23.66 -3.37
C GLU A 171 2.88 23.60 -1.84
N GLY A 172 4.10 23.58 -1.31
CA GLY A 172 4.34 23.62 0.13
C GLY A 172 3.99 22.33 0.89
N THR A 173 3.57 21.27 0.20
CA THR A 173 3.30 19.96 0.81
C THR A 173 4.58 19.23 1.22
N ASP A 174 4.53 18.26 2.14
CA ASP A 174 5.71 17.44 2.52
C ASP A 174 6.09 16.38 1.50
N THR A 175 5.13 15.95 0.70
CA THR A 175 5.36 15.02 -0.40
C THR A 175 4.66 15.51 -1.65
N TYR A 176 5.14 15.11 -2.82
CA TYR A 176 4.57 15.45 -4.12
C TYR A 176 4.45 14.21 -5.01
N PRO A 177 3.45 14.14 -5.90
CA PRO A 177 3.30 13.03 -6.83
C PRO A 177 4.44 13.01 -7.87
N ILE A 178 4.93 11.82 -8.18
CA ILE A 178 6.01 11.62 -9.14
C ILE A 178 5.47 11.19 -10.52
N ASP A 179 6.22 11.51 -11.58
CA ASP A 179 6.19 10.70 -12.79
C ASP A 179 6.83 9.35 -12.49
N VAL A 180 6.15 8.25 -12.81
CA VAL A 180 6.58 6.90 -12.44
C VAL A 180 7.58 6.38 -13.47
N THR A 181 8.83 6.19 -13.02
CA THR A 181 9.93 5.62 -13.79
C THR A 181 10.78 4.74 -12.88
N ILE A 182 11.71 3.99 -13.47
CA ILE A 182 12.67 3.18 -12.72
C ILE A 182 13.58 4.02 -11.79
N ASP A 183 13.78 5.31 -12.10
CA ASP A 183 14.67 6.20 -11.34
C ASP A 183 13.94 7.00 -10.25
N SER A 184 12.63 7.18 -10.40
CA SER A 184 11.80 7.97 -9.49
C SER A 184 11.04 7.12 -8.47
N LEU A 185 10.61 5.91 -8.84
CA LEU A 185 9.95 4.96 -7.94
C LEU A 185 11.00 4.05 -7.29
N VAL A 186 11.54 4.51 -6.17
CA VAL A 186 12.62 3.85 -5.41
C VAL A 186 12.22 3.61 -3.95
N PRO A 187 12.94 2.76 -3.20
CA PRO A 187 12.75 2.67 -1.75
C PRO A 187 12.75 4.04 -1.07
N GLY A 188 11.86 4.25 -0.10
CA GLY A 188 11.60 5.54 0.51
C GLY A 188 10.46 6.35 -0.14
N THR A 189 10.02 5.97 -1.36
CA THR A 189 8.82 6.54 -1.99
C THR A 189 7.59 6.19 -1.17
N VAL A 190 6.71 7.16 -0.95
CA VAL A 190 5.44 6.95 -0.25
C VAL A 190 4.37 6.54 -1.24
N TYR A 191 3.54 5.56 -0.90
CA TYR A 191 2.28 5.32 -1.59
C TYR A 191 1.12 5.80 -0.73
N TYR A 192 0.35 6.77 -1.23
CA TYR A 192 -0.88 7.21 -0.58
C TYR A 192 -2.09 6.61 -1.29
N ASP A 193 -2.83 5.75 -0.60
CA ASP A 193 -4.16 5.34 -0.99
C ASP A 193 -5.15 6.42 -0.51
N PRO A 194 -5.89 7.12 -1.41
CA PRO A 194 -6.92 8.11 -1.05
C PRO A 194 -8.05 7.55 -0.20
N ASN A 195 -8.03 6.26 0.14
CA ASN A 195 -8.86 5.70 1.17
C ASN A 195 -8.29 5.83 2.59
N GLY A 196 -7.31 6.71 2.81
CA GLY A 196 -6.80 7.06 4.14
C GLY A 196 -5.66 6.17 4.62
N HIS A 197 -5.01 5.43 3.72
CA HIS A 197 -3.97 4.47 4.05
C HIS A 197 -2.66 4.84 3.36
N VAL A 198 -1.55 4.73 4.07
CA VAL A 198 -0.24 5.22 3.64
C VAL A 198 0.77 4.10 3.81
N LEU A 199 1.61 3.88 2.80
CA LEU A 199 2.68 2.90 2.87
C LEU A 199 3.99 3.52 2.39
N ILE A 200 5.11 2.88 2.69
CA ILE A 200 6.43 3.26 2.16
C ILE A 200 7.01 2.10 1.35
N VAL A 201 7.52 2.40 0.16
CA VAL A 201 8.23 1.44 -0.70
C VAL A 201 9.55 1.08 -0.04
N TYR A 202 9.83 -0.21 0.13
CA TYR A 202 11.15 -0.67 0.59
C TYR A 202 11.92 -1.45 -0.48
N LYS A 203 11.23 -2.03 -1.46
CA LYS A 203 11.88 -2.75 -2.55
C LYS A 203 11.06 -2.59 -3.82
N VAL A 204 11.76 -2.41 -4.95
CA VAL A 204 11.20 -2.47 -6.29
C VAL A 204 11.99 -3.52 -7.05
N ASP A 205 11.31 -4.57 -7.48
CA ASP A 205 11.85 -5.56 -8.40
C ASP A 205 11.54 -5.13 -9.83
N ASN A 206 12.54 -4.57 -10.49
CA ASN A 206 12.41 -4.06 -11.85
C ASN A 206 12.48 -5.15 -12.94
N ILE A 207 12.61 -6.44 -12.59
CA ILE A 207 12.53 -7.53 -13.57
C ILE A 207 11.07 -7.72 -14.01
N ASN A 208 10.16 -7.76 -13.04
CA ASN A 208 8.73 -8.00 -13.25
C ASN A 208 7.86 -6.76 -12.95
N GLY A 209 8.45 -5.72 -12.39
CA GLY A 209 7.76 -4.51 -11.94
C GLY A 209 7.01 -4.71 -10.62
N ASP A 210 7.46 -5.62 -9.77
CA ASP A 210 6.84 -5.85 -8.47
C ASP A 210 7.32 -4.82 -7.44
N ILE A 211 6.39 -4.28 -6.67
CA ILE A 211 6.66 -3.23 -5.69
C ILE A 211 6.29 -3.76 -4.31
N TYR A 212 7.23 -3.67 -3.38
CA TYR A 212 7.06 -4.12 -2.01
C TYR A 212 7.02 -2.92 -1.06
N LEU A 213 6.04 -2.94 -0.17
CA LEU A 213 5.69 -1.84 0.71
C LEU A 213 5.77 -2.27 2.17
N LEU A 214 6.07 -1.33 3.07
CA LEU A 214 5.89 -1.47 4.50
C LEU A 214 4.60 -0.77 4.92
N ASP A 215 3.79 -1.47 5.69
CA ASP A 215 2.53 -1.00 6.26
C ASP A 215 2.64 -0.95 7.78
N GLY A 216 2.48 0.24 8.36
CA GLY A 216 2.65 0.48 9.80
C GLY A 216 1.34 0.29 10.56
N HIS A 217 1.43 -0.34 11.74
CA HIS A 217 0.30 -0.69 12.58
C HIS A 217 0.37 0.02 13.93
N PRO A 218 -0.77 0.47 14.51
CA PRO A 218 -0.82 1.23 15.76
C PRO A 218 -0.06 0.63 16.95
N ASP A 219 0.18 -0.69 16.94
CA ASP A 219 0.95 -1.41 17.95
C ASP A 219 2.49 -1.26 17.80
N GLY A 220 2.93 -0.41 16.87
CA GLY A 220 4.34 -0.16 16.55
C GLY A 220 4.99 -1.22 15.65
N THR A 221 4.22 -2.20 15.17
CA THR A 221 4.66 -3.16 14.15
C THR A 221 4.53 -2.60 12.74
N PHE A 222 5.27 -3.18 11.83
CA PHE A 222 4.97 -3.10 10.41
C PHE A 222 4.90 -4.49 9.80
N THR A 223 4.19 -4.55 8.68
CA THR A 223 4.09 -5.73 7.83
C THR A 223 4.57 -5.40 6.42
N ARG A 224 4.97 -6.44 5.68
CA ARG A 224 5.38 -6.32 4.29
C ARG A 224 4.20 -6.63 3.39
N LYS A 225 4.01 -5.80 2.37
CA LYS A 225 2.94 -5.92 1.38
C LYS A 225 3.53 -5.96 -0.01
N VAL A 226 2.83 -6.64 -0.91
CA VAL A 226 3.03 -6.49 -2.35
C VAL A 226 1.98 -5.53 -2.85
N TRP A 227 2.41 -4.48 -3.53
CA TRP A 227 1.51 -3.53 -4.16
C TRP A 227 0.72 -4.22 -5.27
N ASN A 228 -0.58 -4.01 -5.27
CA ASN A 228 -1.52 -4.71 -6.13
C ASN A 228 -2.76 -3.84 -6.41
N PRO A 229 -3.67 -4.30 -7.29
CA PRO A 229 -4.87 -3.53 -7.67
C PRO A 229 -5.79 -3.07 -6.54
N SER A 230 -5.67 -3.63 -5.33
CA SER A 230 -6.50 -3.25 -4.18
C SER A 230 -6.11 -1.91 -3.53
N TYR A 231 -4.97 -1.33 -3.94
CA TYR A 231 -4.51 0.00 -3.53
C TYR A 231 -4.90 1.04 -4.58
N ALA A 232 -5.70 2.03 -4.19
CA ALA A 232 -6.27 3.00 -5.13
C ALA A 232 -5.37 4.23 -5.35
N VAL A 233 -5.36 4.78 -6.57
CA VAL A 233 -4.72 6.07 -6.89
C VAL A 233 -5.68 7.26 -6.76
N GLY A 234 -6.97 7.04 -6.96
CA GLY A 234 -7.98 8.10 -7.00
C GLY A 234 -7.68 9.17 -8.06
N SER A 235 -8.11 10.41 -7.80
CA SER A 235 -7.95 11.54 -8.70
C SER A 235 -6.95 12.56 -8.16
N ALA A 236 -6.40 13.41 -9.03
CA ALA A 236 -5.46 14.49 -8.68
C ALA A 236 -5.90 15.33 -7.47
N ARG A 237 -7.20 15.61 -7.32
CA ARG A 237 -7.79 16.37 -6.19
C ARG A 237 -7.51 15.79 -4.79
N PHE A 238 -7.19 14.50 -4.73
CA PHE A 238 -6.87 13.79 -3.49
C PHE A 238 -5.38 13.45 -3.38
N GLY A 239 -4.62 13.52 -4.49
CA GLY A 239 -3.18 13.27 -4.49
C GLY A 239 -2.75 11.83 -4.19
N GLY A 240 -3.58 10.82 -4.49
CA GLY A 240 -3.16 9.42 -4.28
C GLY A 240 -2.03 8.97 -5.20
N GLY A 241 -1.53 7.76 -4.99
CA GLY A 241 -0.45 7.16 -5.77
C GLY A 241 0.93 7.34 -5.14
N PHE A 242 1.97 7.18 -5.97
CA PHE A 242 3.37 7.28 -5.55
C PHE A 242 3.81 8.73 -5.39
N ARG A 243 4.47 9.02 -4.28
CA ARG A 243 4.88 10.36 -3.89
C ARG A 243 6.30 10.35 -3.34
N SER A 244 7.08 11.36 -3.71
CA SER A 244 8.43 11.57 -3.17
C SER A 244 8.40 12.68 -2.11
N TRP A 245 9.41 12.69 -1.24
CA TRP A 245 9.60 13.72 -0.23
C TRP A 245 9.99 15.04 -0.88
N ARG A 246 9.34 16.14 -0.47
CA ARG A 246 9.70 17.48 -0.88
C ARG A 246 11.00 17.86 -0.21
N GLN A 247 12.02 18.07 -1.04
CA GLN A 247 13.30 18.58 -0.57
C GLN A 247 13.16 20.04 -0.15
N PHE A 248 14.01 20.44 0.78
CA PHE A 248 14.17 21.81 1.20
C PHE A 248 15.64 22.12 1.32
N ARG A 249 15.97 23.39 1.14
CA ARG A 249 17.30 23.95 1.31
C ARG A 249 17.33 24.73 2.61
N VAL A 250 18.38 24.56 3.39
CA VAL A 250 18.63 25.42 4.54
C VAL A 250 19.68 26.44 4.16
N GLU A 251 19.30 27.71 4.14
CA GLU A 251 20.17 28.84 3.88
C GLU A 251 20.58 29.48 5.21
N LEU A 252 21.88 29.64 5.44
CA LEU A 252 22.40 30.40 6.56
C LEU A 252 22.21 31.89 6.30
N LEU A 253 21.52 32.57 7.21
CA LEU A 253 21.34 34.02 7.15
C LEU A 253 22.41 34.74 7.98
N ASP A 254 22.85 34.15 9.10
CA ASP A 254 23.90 34.68 9.97
C ASP A 254 24.64 33.51 10.65
N ASN A 255 25.92 33.36 10.34
CA ASN A 255 26.78 32.30 10.87
C ASN A 255 27.09 32.47 12.37
N GLU A 256 27.14 33.71 12.87
CA GLU A 256 27.48 33.98 14.27
C GLU A 256 26.27 33.79 15.18
N LYS A 257 25.08 34.11 14.67
CA LYS A 257 23.81 33.94 15.41
C LYS A 257 23.14 32.60 15.17
N GLY A 258 23.70 31.75 14.30
CA GLY A 258 23.13 30.46 13.92
C GLY A 258 21.74 30.59 13.29
N SER A 259 21.43 31.73 12.67
CA SER A 259 20.11 31.98 12.08
C SER A 259 20.06 31.43 10.66
N PHE A 260 18.96 30.77 10.32
CA PHE A 260 18.79 30.11 9.04
C PHE A 260 17.36 30.22 8.53
N ARG A 261 17.19 29.98 7.23
CA ARG A 261 15.89 29.89 6.57
C ARG A 261 15.76 28.54 5.88
N ILE A 262 14.62 27.87 6.08
CA ILE A 262 14.26 26.67 5.31
C ILE A 262 13.44 27.10 4.10
N GLU A 263 13.98 26.90 2.90
CA GLU A 263 13.27 27.07 1.64
C GLU A 263 12.79 25.71 1.13
N ARG A 264 11.48 25.53 0.95
CA ARG A 264 10.91 24.30 0.40
C ARG A 264 10.88 24.40 -1.12
N LEU A 265 11.36 23.36 -1.82
CA LEU A 265 11.39 23.38 -3.28
C LEU A 265 9.97 23.45 -3.87
N LEU A 266 9.81 24.22 -4.94
CA LEU A 266 8.59 24.24 -5.73
C LEU A 266 8.48 22.94 -6.55
N ASN A 267 7.27 22.62 -7.03
CA ASN A 267 7.02 21.44 -7.83
C ASN A 267 7.92 21.38 -9.08
N LYS A 268 8.11 22.51 -9.77
CA LYS A 268 8.97 22.60 -10.96
C LYS A 268 10.44 22.26 -10.69
N ASP A 269 10.90 22.46 -9.45
CA ASP A 269 12.28 22.25 -9.03
C ASP A 269 12.44 20.89 -8.31
N SER A 270 11.33 20.16 -8.14
CA SER A 270 11.28 18.88 -7.44
C SER A 270 11.54 17.72 -8.41
N TYR A 271 12.45 16.83 -8.03
CA TYR A 271 12.87 15.70 -8.88
C TYR A 271 11.69 14.81 -9.29
N ALA A 272 11.53 14.59 -10.60
CA ALA A 272 10.48 13.74 -11.17
C ALA A 272 9.05 14.15 -10.77
N TYR A 273 8.80 15.40 -10.38
CA TYR A 273 7.44 15.86 -10.10
C TYR A 273 6.52 15.67 -11.32
N SER A 274 5.32 15.14 -11.08
CA SER A 274 4.23 15.19 -12.04
C SER A 274 2.88 15.27 -11.36
N GLY A 275 2.18 16.39 -11.58
CA GLY A 275 0.81 16.59 -11.11
C GLY A 275 -0.25 15.82 -11.90
N THR A 276 0.11 15.14 -12.99
CA THR A 276 -0.86 14.55 -13.94
C THR A 276 -0.57 13.10 -14.32
N ALA A 277 0.69 12.64 -14.31
CA ALA A 277 1.07 11.33 -14.86
C ALA A 277 0.27 10.16 -14.27
N GLN A 278 -0.02 10.20 -12.97
CA GLN A 278 -0.72 9.14 -12.25
C GLN A 278 -2.26 9.31 -12.24
N TYR A 279 -2.80 10.38 -12.81
CA TYR A 279 -4.23 10.74 -12.72
C TYR A 279 -4.90 10.83 -14.08
N GLN A 280 -4.36 10.11 -15.07
CA GLN A 280 -4.89 10.08 -16.42
C GLN A 280 -6.18 9.26 -16.47
N GLY A 281 -7.11 9.66 -17.33
CA GLY A 281 -8.33 8.86 -17.58
C GLY A 281 -8.06 7.55 -18.32
N LYS A 282 -6.92 7.47 -19.02
CA LYS A 282 -6.43 6.32 -19.76
C LYS A 282 -4.91 6.24 -19.58
N PHE A 283 -4.38 5.02 -19.51
CA PHE A 283 -2.94 4.81 -19.39
C PHE A 283 -2.40 4.09 -20.62
N PRO A 284 -2.07 4.82 -21.71
CA PRO A 284 -1.49 4.22 -22.89
C PRO A 284 -0.07 3.72 -22.61
N TYR A 285 0.26 2.54 -23.14
CA TYR A 285 1.60 1.98 -23.16
C TYR A 285 1.77 1.12 -24.42
N ASP A 286 2.69 1.52 -25.30
CA ASP A 286 2.78 1.02 -26.67
C ASP A 286 1.42 1.06 -27.39
N GLN A 287 0.94 -0.06 -27.94
CA GLN A 287 -0.38 -0.21 -28.56
C GLN A 287 -1.52 -0.54 -27.58
N PHE A 288 -1.25 -0.64 -26.27
CA PHE A 288 -2.24 -1.07 -25.27
C PHE A 288 -2.76 0.09 -24.43
N GLU A 289 -4.05 0.05 -24.10
CA GLU A 289 -4.63 0.83 -23.01
C GLU A 289 -4.60 -0.03 -21.74
N LEU A 290 -3.80 0.39 -20.76
CA LEU A 290 -3.59 -0.33 -19.51
C LEU A 290 -4.42 0.26 -18.37
N THR A 291 -4.65 -0.56 -17.35
CA THR A 291 -5.04 -0.04 -16.02
C THR A 291 -3.87 0.74 -15.39
N TYR A 292 -4.16 1.56 -14.37
CA TYR A 292 -3.11 2.27 -13.63
C TYR A 292 -2.04 1.31 -13.08
N HIS A 293 -2.44 0.17 -12.51
CA HIS A 293 -1.51 -0.78 -11.91
C HIS A 293 -0.61 -1.45 -12.93
N GLU A 294 -1.17 -1.86 -14.06
CA GLU A 294 -0.39 -2.39 -15.18
C GLU A 294 0.54 -1.32 -15.76
N TRP A 295 0.08 -0.08 -15.89
CA TRP A 295 0.90 1.02 -16.40
C TRP A 295 2.09 1.30 -15.48
N VAL A 296 1.90 1.32 -14.16
CA VAL A 296 3.00 1.44 -13.21
C VAL A 296 3.98 0.29 -13.39
N ARG A 297 3.53 -0.98 -13.36
CA ARG A 297 4.39 -2.17 -13.55
C ARG A 297 5.17 -2.09 -14.87
N ALA A 298 4.50 -1.69 -15.95
CA ALA A 298 5.11 -1.51 -17.27
C ALA A 298 6.24 -0.47 -17.26
N ARG A 299 6.02 0.66 -16.60
CA ARG A 299 6.95 1.81 -16.57
C ARG A 299 8.19 1.58 -15.71
N ILE A 300 8.16 0.60 -14.80
CA ILE A 300 9.30 0.25 -13.94
C ILE A 300 9.94 -1.08 -14.29
N SER A 301 9.31 -1.89 -15.14
CA SER A 301 9.90 -3.14 -15.61
C SER A 301 10.92 -2.88 -16.70
N LYS A 302 12.14 -3.41 -16.52
CA LYS A 302 13.20 -3.41 -17.53
C LYS A 302 12.85 -4.23 -18.77
N ASN A 303 11.95 -5.21 -18.62
CA ASN A 303 11.60 -6.10 -19.72
C ASN A 303 10.23 -5.77 -20.35
N GLY A 304 9.57 -4.70 -19.90
CA GLY A 304 8.20 -4.35 -20.26
C GLY A 304 7.14 -5.08 -19.43
N LEU A 305 5.86 -4.86 -19.73
CA LEU A 305 4.77 -5.47 -18.97
C LEU A 305 4.59 -6.93 -19.36
N TYR A 306 5.01 -7.84 -18.49
CA TYR A 306 4.71 -9.27 -18.61
C TYR A 306 3.70 -9.74 -17.57
N VAL A 307 2.93 -10.75 -17.95
CA VAL A 307 2.02 -11.48 -17.07
C VAL A 307 2.61 -12.88 -16.88
N PHE A 308 2.89 -13.23 -15.63
CA PHE A 308 3.46 -14.50 -15.22
C PHE A 308 2.35 -15.26 -14.48
N PRO A 309 1.45 -15.95 -15.19
CA PRO A 309 0.14 -16.30 -14.65
C PRO A 309 0.21 -17.23 -13.44
N VAL A 310 1.23 -18.10 -13.40
CA VAL A 310 1.47 -19.04 -12.29
C VAL A 310 1.98 -18.29 -11.05
N GLU A 311 3.00 -17.45 -11.24
CA GLU A 311 3.65 -16.67 -10.18
C GLU A 311 2.71 -15.57 -9.65
N ASP A 312 2.07 -14.81 -10.54
CA ASP A 312 1.12 -13.75 -10.21
C ASP A 312 -0.07 -14.33 -9.41
N LEU A 313 -0.59 -15.51 -9.77
CA LEU A 313 -1.70 -16.15 -9.03
C LEU A 313 -1.22 -16.63 -7.65
N THR A 314 -0.07 -17.30 -7.58
CA THR A 314 0.52 -17.78 -6.33
C THR A 314 0.73 -16.62 -5.35
N ASN A 315 1.36 -15.54 -5.81
CA ASN A 315 1.62 -14.35 -5.00
C ASN A 315 0.32 -13.66 -4.57
N SER A 316 -0.68 -13.58 -5.46
CA SER A 316 -1.97 -12.97 -5.14
C SER A 316 -2.74 -13.77 -4.08
N ILE A 317 -2.68 -15.11 -4.13
CA ILE A 317 -3.28 -15.99 -3.12
C ILE A 317 -2.56 -15.83 -1.79
N SER A 318 -1.22 -15.87 -1.76
CA SER A 318 -0.45 -15.66 -0.54
C SER A 318 -0.74 -14.29 0.09
N GLY A 319 -0.84 -13.24 -0.73
CA GLY A 319 -1.23 -11.89 -0.29
C GLY A 319 -2.64 -11.83 0.26
N PHE A 320 -3.59 -12.54 -0.35
CA PHE A 320 -4.95 -12.68 0.15
C PHE A 320 -4.97 -13.36 1.53
N CYS A 321 -4.30 -14.50 1.70
CA CYS A 321 -4.25 -15.19 2.99
C CYS A 321 -3.60 -14.34 4.08
N ALA A 322 -2.50 -13.62 3.78
CA ALA A 322 -1.89 -12.68 4.71
C ALA A 322 -2.88 -11.57 5.13
N PHE A 323 -3.69 -11.08 4.19
CA PHE A 323 -4.69 -10.05 4.48
C PHE A 323 -5.81 -10.55 5.41
N ILE A 324 -6.22 -11.81 5.29
CA ILE A 324 -7.17 -12.43 6.22
C ILE A 324 -6.54 -12.58 7.61
N GLN A 325 -5.29 -13.02 7.71
CA GLN A 325 -4.60 -13.17 9.00
C GLN A 325 -4.59 -11.85 9.79
N GLU A 326 -4.41 -10.71 9.12
CA GLU A 326 -4.46 -9.39 9.76
C GLU A 326 -5.88 -9.01 10.22
N ARG A 327 -6.89 -9.45 9.48
CA ARG A 327 -8.29 -9.23 9.88
C ARG A 327 -8.60 -9.93 11.19
N ILE A 328 -7.97 -11.07 11.50
CA ILE A 328 -8.08 -11.74 12.81
C ILE A 328 -7.73 -10.76 13.93
N GLY A 329 -6.57 -10.11 13.86
CA GLY A 329 -6.19 -9.10 14.85
C GLY A 329 -7.20 -7.96 14.98
N SER A 330 -7.70 -7.43 13.86
CA SER A 330 -8.70 -6.34 13.88
C SER A 330 -10.04 -6.75 14.52
N VAL A 331 -10.48 -7.99 14.32
CA VAL A 331 -11.72 -8.50 14.93
C VAL A 331 -11.47 -8.81 16.40
N ASP A 332 -10.38 -9.49 16.73
CA ASP A 332 -10.02 -9.87 18.10
C ASP A 332 -9.82 -8.65 19.01
N GLU A 333 -9.28 -7.55 18.49
CA GLU A 333 -9.17 -6.29 19.22
C GLU A 333 -10.56 -5.73 19.61
N ALA A 334 -11.52 -5.74 18.68
CA ALA A 334 -12.90 -5.34 18.95
C ALA A 334 -13.61 -6.25 19.95
N LEU A 335 -13.32 -7.56 19.90
CA LEU A 335 -13.86 -8.55 20.84
C LEU A 335 -13.28 -8.35 22.24
N THR A 336 -11.97 -8.12 22.33
CA THR A 336 -11.25 -7.88 23.60
C THR A 336 -11.76 -6.60 24.28
N PHE A 337 -12.10 -5.58 23.49
CA PHE A 337 -12.75 -4.36 23.98
C PHE A 337 -14.23 -4.55 24.37
N GLY A 338 -14.85 -5.69 24.01
CA GLY A 338 -16.25 -6.00 24.29
C GLY A 338 -17.24 -5.24 23.40
N MET A 339 -16.87 -4.86 22.17
CA MET A 339 -17.79 -4.15 21.26
C MET A 339 -19.07 -4.94 20.98
N HIS A 340 -18.93 -6.25 20.79
CA HIS A 340 -20.04 -7.18 20.55
C HIS A 340 -21.02 -7.32 21.74
N GLU A 341 -20.65 -6.87 22.95
CA GLU A 341 -21.53 -6.85 24.12
C GLU A 341 -22.29 -5.53 24.27
N LYS A 342 -21.79 -4.45 23.65
CA LYS A 342 -22.42 -3.12 23.71
C LYS A 342 -23.69 -3.09 22.87
N PRO A 343 -24.72 -2.33 23.26
CA PRO A 343 -25.90 -2.12 22.42
C PRO A 343 -25.50 -1.41 21.13
N HIS A 344 -26.09 -1.85 20.01
CA HIS A 344 -25.85 -1.17 18.74
C HIS A 344 -26.45 0.25 18.79
N PRO A 345 -25.75 1.28 18.26
CA PRO A 345 -26.29 2.63 18.07
C PRO A 345 -27.61 2.65 17.27
N LEU A 346 -28.35 3.74 17.40
CA LEU A 346 -29.59 3.92 16.62
C LEU A 346 -29.35 4.20 15.14
N ASP A 347 -28.16 4.71 14.80
CA ASP A 347 -27.78 5.09 13.44
C ASP A 347 -26.35 4.64 13.15
N LEU A 348 -26.09 4.30 11.89
CA LEU A 348 -24.72 4.15 11.39
C LEU A 348 -24.02 5.50 11.34
N PRO A 349 -22.68 5.54 11.44
CA PRO A 349 -21.95 6.78 11.25
C PRO A 349 -22.27 7.39 9.87
N PRO A 350 -22.19 8.72 9.75
CA PRO A 350 -22.42 9.41 8.49
C PRO A 350 -21.59 8.84 7.34
N ASN A 351 -20.39 8.32 7.59
CA ASN A 351 -19.63 7.54 6.62
C ASN A 351 -18.96 6.33 7.30
N ILE A 352 -19.34 5.10 6.94
CA ILE A 352 -18.77 3.88 7.54
C ILE A 352 -17.29 3.66 7.19
N TYR A 353 -16.80 4.21 6.08
CA TYR A 353 -15.40 4.07 5.65
C TYR A 353 -14.49 5.17 6.19
N GLY A 354 -15.07 6.20 6.80
CA GLY A 354 -14.34 7.34 7.35
C GLY A 354 -15.08 7.94 8.52
N ALA A 355 -15.13 7.17 9.60
CA ALA A 355 -15.89 7.49 10.80
C ALA A 355 -14.98 8.13 11.85
N GLU A 356 -15.53 8.32 13.04
CA GLU A 356 -14.79 8.73 14.24
C GLU A 356 -15.21 7.85 15.42
N GLY A 357 -14.43 7.89 16.50
CA GLY A 357 -14.71 7.14 17.72
C GLY A 357 -14.64 5.62 17.53
N LEU A 358 -15.46 4.89 18.30
CA LEU A 358 -15.44 3.42 18.38
C LEU A 358 -15.63 2.73 17.02
N TRP A 359 -16.39 3.35 16.11
CA TRP A 359 -16.55 2.78 14.77
C TRP A 359 -15.24 2.81 13.99
N GLU A 360 -14.55 3.94 13.98
CA GLU A 360 -13.27 4.09 13.27
C GLU A 360 -12.22 3.13 13.81
N GLU A 361 -12.25 2.88 15.12
CA GLU A 361 -11.29 2.01 15.81
C GLU A 361 -11.53 0.51 15.53
N TYR A 362 -12.79 0.05 15.61
CA TYR A 362 -13.11 -1.38 15.67
C TYR A 362 -13.84 -1.95 14.44
N ALA A 363 -14.40 -1.10 13.57
CA ALA A 363 -15.08 -1.55 12.37
C ALA A 363 -14.09 -1.93 11.26
N THR A 364 -14.51 -2.80 10.34
CA THR A 364 -13.68 -3.26 9.20
C THR A 364 -14.20 -2.95 7.80
N PRO A 365 -15.07 -1.95 7.52
CA PRO A 365 -15.75 -1.84 6.22
C PRO A 365 -14.80 -1.59 5.06
N GLY A 366 -13.75 -0.80 5.29
CA GLY A 366 -12.70 -0.58 4.30
C GLY A 366 -11.90 -1.86 4.03
N ARG A 367 -11.46 -2.55 5.09
CA ARG A 367 -10.69 -3.80 4.98
C ARG A 367 -11.51 -4.86 4.25
N ASP A 368 -12.77 -5.03 4.61
CA ASP A 368 -13.65 -6.05 4.04
C ASP A 368 -13.99 -5.74 2.57
N ALA A 369 -14.11 -4.46 2.19
CA ALA A 369 -14.23 -4.08 0.77
C ALA A 369 -12.95 -4.41 -0.03
N ARG A 370 -11.77 -4.21 0.56
CA ARG A 370 -10.49 -4.58 -0.06
C ARG A 370 -10.38 -6.10 -0.22
N LEU A 371 -10.87 -6.86 0.76
CA LEU A 371 -10.90 -8.33 0.76
C LEU A 371 -11.68 -8.85 -0.43
N ARG A 372 -12.91 -8.36 -0.61
CA ARG A 372 -13.75 -8.70 -1.77
C ARG A 372 -13.08 -8.33 -3.08
N TYR A 373 -12.49 -7.14 -3.16
CA TYR A 373 -11.77 -6.72 -4.37
C TYR A 373 -10.59 -7.65 -4.70
N SER A 374 -9.85 -8.13 -3.69
CA SER A 374 -8.77 -9.10 -3.90
C SER A 374 -9.27 -10.42 -4.48
N VAL A 375 -10.46 -10.91 -4.07
CA VAL A 375 -11.09 -12.08 -4.68
C VAL A 375 -11.44 -11.83 -6.15
N PHE A 376 -12.02 -10.67 -6.46
CA PHE A 376 -12.25 -10.26 -7.85
C PHE A 376 -10.94 -10.20 -8.65
N ALA A 377 -9.87 -9.63 -8.10
CA ALA A 377 -8.58 -9.51 -8.79
C ALA A 377 -7.94 -10.88 -9.10
N LEU A 378 -8.11 -11.88 -8.22
CA LEU A 378 -7.72 -13.26 -8.49
C LEU A 378 -8.47 -13.83 -9.70
N ARG A 379 -9.80 -13.60 -9.77
CA ARG A 379 -10.65 -14.06 -10.87
C ARG A 379 -10.24 -13.39 -12.19
N ASP A 380 -10.07 -12.08 -12.15
CA ASP A 380 -9.70 -11.27 -13.31
C ASP A 380 -8.33 -11.67 -13.87
N LEU A 381 -7.36 -11.95 -12.99
CA LEU A 381 -6.05 -12.47 -13.40
C LEU A 381 -6.16 -13.80 -14.16
N VAL A 382 -7.01 -14.73 -13.71
CA VAL A 382 -7.25 -16.01 -14.40
C VAL A 382 -7.88 -15.78 -15.77
N VAL A 383 -8.97 -15.01 -15.84
CA VAL A 383 -9.68 -14.68 -17.09
C VAL A 383 -8.74 -14.02 -18.09
N LYS A 384 -7.98 -13.03 -17.64
CA LYS A 384 -7.02 -12.30 -18.46
C LYS A 384 -5.92 -13.22 -18.97
N SER A 385 -5.33 -14.04 -18.10
CA SER A 385 -4.25 -14.96 -18.48
C SER A 385 -4.69 -15.97 -19.54
N VAL A 386 -5.89 -16.55 -19.38
CA VAL A 386 -6.50 -17.47 -20.36
C VAL A 386 -6.79 -16.74 -21.68
N THR A 387 -7.37 -15.54 -21.62
CA THR A 387 -7.62 -14.71 -22.82
C THR A 387 -6.33 -14.44 -23.59
N MET A 388 -5.29 -13.99 -22.89
CA MET A 388 -3.97 -13.74 -23.47
C MET A 388 -3.36 -14.99 -24.10
N ALA A 389 -3.60 -16.18 -23.54
CA ALA A 389 -3.13 -17.44 -24.12
C ALA A 389 -3.83 -17.74 -25.46
N TYR A 390 -5.15 -17.54 -25.56
CA TYR A 390 -5.89 -17.70 -26.82
C TYR A 390 -5.43 -16.69 -27.88
N GLU A 391 -5.14 -15.46 -27.48
CA GLU A 391 -4.67 -14.38 -28.36
C GLU A 391 -3.20 -14.53 -28.75
N LYS A 392 -2.46 -15.50 -28.19
CA LYS A 392 -1.00 -15.61 -28.30
C LYS A 392 -0.31 -14.29 -27.95
N ASN A 393 -0.81 -13.63 -26.91
CA ASN A 393 -0.36 -12.31 -26.52
C ASN A 393 1.12 -12.36 -26.12
N ALA A 394 1.95 -11.55 -26.78
CA ALA A 394 3.40 -11.52 -26.56
C ALA A 394 3.81 -11.14 -25.12
N ARG A 395 2.89 -10.56 -24.34
CA ARG A 395 3.11 -10.23 -22.93
C ARG A 395 2.89 -11.40 -21.96
N LEU A 396 2.25 -12.49 -22.40
CA LEU A 396 2.07 -13.66 -21.55
C LEU A 396 3.39 -14.43 -21.46
N ARG A 397 3.83 -14.74 -20.25
CA ARG A 397 5.02 -15.57 -19.98
C ARG A 397 4.56 -16.92 -19.48
N TYR A 398 4.12 -17.75 -20.42
CA TYR A 398 3.69 -19.11 -20.15
C TYR A 398 3.91 -19.99 -21.37
N GLN A 399 4.41 -21.20 -21.16
CA GLN A 399 4.60 -22.20 -22.21
C GLN A 399 3.47 -23.23 -22.14
N GLY A 400 2.56 -23.20 -23.11
CA GLY A 400 1.48 -24.18 -23.20
C GLY A 400 0.23 -23.64 -23.86
N ALA A 401 -0.69 -24.54 -24.19
CA ALA A 401 -2.01 -24.19 -24.70
C ALA A 401 -2.89 -23.62 -23.57
N PRO A 402 -3.96 -22.86 -23.89
CA PRO A 402 -4.87 -22.29 -22.88
C PRO A 402 -5.44 -23.32 -21.90
N LEU A 403 -5.71 -24.55 -22.34
CA LEU A 403 -6.22 -25.62 -21.48
C LEU A 403 -5.15 -26.15 -20.49
N GLN A 404 -3.88 -26.14 -20.90
CA GLN A 404 -2.76 -26.49 -20.02
C GLN A 404 -2.54 -25.39 -18.97
N LEU A 405 -2.62 -24.11 -19.40
CA LEU A 405 -2.59 -22.97 -18.49
C LEU A 405 -3.69 -23.08 -17.43
N TYR A 406 -4.92 -23.34 -17.86
CA TYR A 406 -6.04 -23.57 -16.95
C TYR A 406 -5.74 -24.69 -15.93
N ALA A 407 -5.25 -25.84 -16.39
CA ALA A 407 -4.93 -26.96 -15.52
C ALA A 407 -3.86 -26.61 -14.47
N ASP A 408 -2.85 -25.82 -14.84
CA ASP A 408 -1.82 -25.36 -13.91
C ASP A 408 -2.37 -24.34 -12.90
N LEU A 409 -3.24 -23.41 -13.32
CA LEU A 409 -3.90 -22.45 -12.42
C LEU A 409 -4.83 -23.14 -11.41
N VAL A 410 -5.57 -24.16 -11.84
CA VAL A 410 -6.40 -24.98 -10.94
C VAL A 410 -5.54 -25.74 -9.94
N ARG A 411 -4.37 -26.26 -10.37
CA ARG A 411 -3.45 -26.95 -9.45
C ARG A 411 -2.99 -26.02 -8.33
N ILE A 412 -2.62 -24.78 -8.67
CA ILE A 412 -2.20 -23.75 -7.70
C ILE A 412 -3.35 -23.41 -6.75
N TRP A 413 -4.55 -23.19 -7.30
CA TRP A 413 -5.73 -22.92 -6.50
C TRP A 413 -6.04 -24.05 -5.52
N ASN A 414 -6.11 -25.29 -6.00
CA ASN A 414 -6.41 -26.45 -5.15
C ASN A 414 -5.34 -26.67 -4.08
N ALA A 415 -4.06 -26.46 -4.40
CA ALA A 415 -2.99 -26.52 -3.41
C ALA A 415 -3.19 -25.47 -2.30
N SER A 416 -3.66 -24.27 -2.65
CA SER A 416 -3.91 -23.21 -1.67
C SER A 416 -5.10 -23.47 -0.75
N LEU A 417 -6.09 -24.26 -1.18
CA LEU A 417 -7.25 -24.60 -0.36
C LEU A 417 -6.89 -25.43 0.87
N VAL A 418 -5.78 -26.17 0.80
CA VAL A 418 -5.28 -27.04 1.88
C VAL A 418 -3.99 -26.51 2.51
N ASP A 419 -3.52 -25.33 2.11
CA ASP A 419 -2.31 -24.72 2.66
C ASP A 419 -2.56 -24.29 4.12
N PRO A 420 -1.75 -24.78 5.10
CA PRO A 420 -1.83 -24.34 6.48
C PRO A 420 -1.69 -22.82 6.68
N GLN A 421 -1.01 -22.11 5.78
CA GLN A 421 -0.90 -20.64 5.81
C GLN A 421 -2.22 -19.93 5.48
N CYS A 422 -3.16 -20.65 4.86
CA CYS A 422 -4.51 -20.22 4.52
C CYS A 422 -5.58 -20.91 5.38
N GLN A 423 -5.22 -21.28 6.61
CA GLN A 423 -6.15 -21.64 7.68
C GLN A 423 -6.23 -20.53 8.72
N PHE A 424 -7.44 -20.23 9.17
CA PHE A 424 -7.74 -19.06 9.99
C PHE A 424 -8.58 -19.49 11.17
N THR A 425 -8.17 -19.17 12.38
CA THR A 425 -8.93 -19.55 13.57
C THR A 425 -9.40 -18.29 14.30
N TYR A 426 -10.70 -18.22 14.58
CA TYR A 426 -11.28 -17.18 15.43
C TYR A 426 -11.90 -17.82 16.69
N THR A 427 -12.12 -17.00 17.73
CA THR A 427 -12.86 -17.41 18.93
C THR A 427 -14.32 -17.00 18.80
N ASN A 428 -15.24 -17.96 18.90
CA ASN A 428 -16.67 -17.71 18.93
C ASN A 428 -17.11 -17.13 20.29
N SER A 429 -18.36 -16.68 20.37
CA SER A 429 -18.96 -16.04 21.53
C SER A 429 -19.07 -16.97 22.75
N ALA A 430 -19.02 -18.29 22.53
CA ALA A 430 -18.98 -19.31 23.59
C ALA A 430 -17.54 -19.64 24.04
N GLY A 431 -16.52 -18.98 23.49
CA GLY A 431 -15.10 -19.23 23.78
C GLY A 431 -14.47 -20.36 22.98
N GLY A 432 -15.25 -21.07 22.15
CA GLY A 432 -14.78 -22.12 21.25
C GLY A 432 -13.93 -21.59 20.10
N LYS A 433 -12.97 -22.40 19.64
CA LYS A 433 -12.14 -22.07 18.47
C LYS A 433 -12.82 -22.61 17.21
N VAL A 434 -13.05 -21.74 16.24
CA VAL A 434 -13.60 -22.08 14.92
C VAL A 434 -12.52 -21.87 13.88
N THR A 435 -12.18 -22.93 13.14
CA THR A 435 -11.19 -22.88 12.07
C THR A 435 -11.89 -22.80 10.72
N LEU A 436 -11.52 -21.78 9.94
CA LEU A 436 -11.98 -21.52 8.59
C LEU A 436 -10.85 -21.83 7.60
N THR A 437 -11.23 -22.44 6.49
CA THR A 437 -10.36 -22.65 5.33
C THR A 437 -10.49 -21.49 4.34
N LEU A 438 -9.63 -21.47 3.33
CA LEU A 438 -9.79 -20.57 2.19
C LEU A 438 -11.15 -20.77 1.49
N THR A 439 -11.62 -22.01 1.39
CA THR A 439 -12.94 -22.34 0.82
C THR A 439 -14.07 -21.66 1.58
N ASP A 440 -14.05 -21.75 2.92
CA ASP A 440 -15.07 -21.13 3.76
C ASP A 440 -15.12 -19.61 3.54
N LEU A 441 -13.96 -18.95 3.52
CA LEU A 441 -13.90 -17.50 3.36
C LEU A 441 -14.33 -17.03 1.97
N MET A 442 -14.03 -17.79 0.93
CA MET A 442 -14.50 -17.50 -0.42
C MET A 442 -16.03 -17.58 -0.51
N ALA A 443 -16.64 -18.55 0.18
CA ALA A 443 -18.10 -18.65 0.27
C ALA A 443 -18.73 -17.52 1.10
N ARG A 444 -18.04 -17.07 2.16
CA ARG A 444 -18.56 -16.11 3.16
C ARG A 444 -18.20 -14.64 2.88
N VAL A 445 -17.48 -14.34 1.79
CA VAL A 445 -16.84 -13.03 1.54
C VAL A 445 -17.80 -11.82 1.61
N TYR A 446 -19.07 -12.03 1.25
CA TYR A 446 -20.14 -11.04 1.30
C TYR A 446 -20.96 -11.08 2.60
N ASP A 447 -20.78 -12.11 3.42
CA ASP A 447 -21.46 -12.31 4.70
C ASP A 447 -20.63 -11.79 5.89
N LEU A 448 -19.33 -11.55 5.68
CA LEU A 448 -18.43 -10.92 6.66
C LEU A 448 -19.00 -9.58 7.14
N SER A 449 -19.46 -9.53 8.39
CA SER A 449 -19.85 -8.27 9.02
C SER A 449 -18.64 -7.38 9.26
N PHE A 450 -18.73 -6.14 8.78
CA PHE A 450 -17.77 -5.09 9.12
C PHE A 450 -18.12 -4.34 10.40
N ASP A 451 -19.36 -4.47 10.87
CA ASP A 451 -19.89 -3.73 12.02
C ASP A 451 -19.32 -4.30 13.33
N PRO A 452 -18.73 -3.45 14.21
CA PRO A 452 -18.06 -3.90 15.42
C PRO A 452 -18.97 -4.42 16.53
N TYR A 453 -20.26 -4.07 16.50
CA TYR A 453 -21.25 -4.50 17.49
C TYR A 453 -21.80 -5.90 17.23
N HIS A 454 -21.58 -6.44 16.02
CA HIS A 454 -21.91 -7.83 15.72
C HIS A 454 -20.93 -8.81 16.37
N CYS A 455 -21.45 -10.00 16.71
CA CYS A 455 -20.73 -11.10 17.34
C CYS A 455 -19.64 -11.65 16.40
N PRO A 456 -18.63 -12.35 16.94
CA PRO A 456 -17.55 -12.93 16.13
C PRO A 456 -18.06 -13.80 14.96
N GLU A 457 -19.11 -14.58 15.14
CA GLU A 457 -19.68 -15.46 14.11
C GLU A 457 -20.18 -14.64 12.91
N MET A 458 -20.90 -13.55 13.15
CA MET A 458 -21.33 -12.61 12.10
C MET A 458 -20.14 -11.86 11.49
N ARG A 459 -19.13 -11.47 12.30
CA ARG A 459 -17.90 -10.86 11.79
C ARG A 459 -17.16 -11.79 10.84
N TRP A 460 -17.30 -13.11 11.01
CA TRP A 460 -16.70 -14.15 10.19
C TRP A 460 -17.68 -14.83 9.22
N GLY A 461 -18.88 -14.24 9.04
CA GLY A 461 -19.84 -14.67 8.04
C GLY A 461 -20.35 -16.09 8.25
N ALA A 462 -20.49 -16.54 9.50
CA ALA A 462 -21.09 -17.82 9.83
C ALA A 462 -22.43 -18.00 9.08
N PRO A 463 -22.63 -19.14 8.37
CA PRO A 463 -23.87 -19.37 7.66
C PRO A 463 -25.06 -19.29 8.63
N LEU A 464 -26.08 -18.51 8.28
CA LEU A 464 -27.22 -18.29 9.17
C LEU A 464 -28.10 -19.52 9.31
N VAL A 465 -28.16 -20.36 8.28
CA VAL A 465 -28.96 -21.58 8.25
C VAL A 465 -28.23 -22.73 7.53
N ASP A 466 -28.57 -23.97 7.88
CA ASP A 466 -28.17 -25.19 7.19
C ASP A 466 -29.00 -25.43 5.92
N VAL A 467 -28.77 -26.57 5.25
CA VAL A 467 -29.47 -26.92 4.00
C VAL A 467 -30.96 -27.21 4.22
N GLU A 468 -31.38 -27.49 5.46
CA GLU A 468 -32.76 -27.66 5.89
C GLU A 468 -33.41 -26.34 6.37
N GLY A 469 -32.68 -25.22 6.37
CA GLY A 469 -33.17 -23.91 6.79
C GLY A 469 -33.18 -23.66 8.30
N LYS A 470 -32.52 -24.51 9.09
CA LYS A 470 -32.39 -24.35 10.55
C LYS A 470 -31.13 -23.58 10.90
N PRO A 471 -31.09 -22.82 12.02
CA PRO A 471 -29.89 -22.12 12.45
C PRO A 471 -28.69 -23.07 12.57
N THR A 472 -27.54 -22.68 12.01
CA THR A 472 -26.32 -23.49 12.13
C THR A 472 -25.80 -23.52 13.56
N GLU A 473 -25.04 -24.56 13.91
CA GLU A 473 -24.35 -24.64 15.20
C GLU A 473 -23.41 -23.45 15.42
N GLU A 474 -22.70 -23.01 14.37
CA GLU A 474 -21.80 -21.85 14.44
C GLU A 474 -22.57 -20.59 14.87
N ILE A 475 -23.62 -20.20 14.13
CA ILE A 475 -24.38 -18.98 14.45
C ILE A 475 -25.18 -19.10 15.75
N SER A 476 -25.49 -20.32 16.22
CA SER A 476 -26.25 -20.53 17.47
C SER A 476 -25.53 -19.98 18.71
N THR A 477 -24.20 -19.83 18.64
CA THR A 477 -23.40 -19.27 19.73
C THR A 477 -23.44 -17.75 19.81
N CYS A 478 -23.90 -17.07 18.76
CA CYS A 478 -23.87 -15.61 18.60
C CYS A 478 -25.00 -14.90 19.41
N PRO A 479 -24.69 -14.16 20.50
CA PRO A 479 -25.69 -13.42 21.24
C PRO A 479 -26.06 -12.13 20.50
N GLN A 480 -27.30 -12.01 20.03
CA GLN A 480 -27.76 -10.85 19.27
C GLN A 480 -29.15 -10.41 19.69
N ASP A 481 -29.28 -9.12 20.00
CA ASP A 481 -30.57 -8.50 20.21
C ASP A 481 -31.27 -8.20 18.87
N LYS A 482 -32.54 -7.79 18.95
CA LYS A 482 -33.36 -7.46 17.77
C LYS A 482 -32.75 -6.34 16.93
N ARG A 483 -32.03 -5.39 17.53
CA ARG A 483 -31.46 -4.22 16.86
C ARG A 483 -30.22 -4.60 16.06
N LYS A 484 -29.34 -5.42 16.62
CA LYS A 484 -28.17 -5.92 15.91
C LYS A 484 -28.57 -6.80 14.72
N TRP A 485 -29.55 -7.70 14.91
CA TRP A 485 -30.12 -8.44 13.78
C TRP A 485 -30.74 -7.54 12.70
N TYR A 486 -31.37 -6.44 13.10
CA TYR A 486 -31.87 -5.44 12.16
C TYR A 486 -30.72 -4.84 11.34
N TRP A 487 -29.67 -4.35 12.00
CA TRP A 487 -28.52 -3.77 11.30
C TRP A 487 -27.79 -4.76 10.41
N TYR A 488 -27.55 -5.98 10.87
CA TYR A 488 -26.95 -7.02 10.04
C TYR A 488 -27.71 -7.20 8.70
N ARG A 489 -29.04 -7.13 8.71
CA ARG A 489 -29.85 -7.21 7.48
C ARG A 489 -29.77 -5.94 6.65
N GLU A 490 -29.93 -4.76 7.26
CA GLU A 490 -29.88 -3.47 6.56
C GLU A 490 -28.54 -3.21 5.87
N GLU A 491 -27.46 -3.69 6.49
CA GLU A 491 -26.11 -3.56 5.96
C GLU A 491 -25.78 -4.54 4.82
N ARG A 492 -26.68 -5.47 4.47
CA ARG A 492 -26.44 -6.49 3.43
C ARG A 492 -25.97 -5.87 2.12
N ARG A 493 -26.68 -4.84 1.66
CA ARG A 493 -26.33 -4.11 0.43
C ARG A 493 -24.98 -3.39 0.55
N LEU A 494 -24.61 -2.93 1.75
CA LEU A 494 -23.29 -2.34 1.99
C LEU A 494 -22.18 -3.38 1.88
N ARG A 495 -22.40 -4.59 2.42
CA ARG A 495 -21.47 -5.72 2.29
C ARG A 495 -21.31 -6.17 0.84
N ASN A 496 -22.35 -6.08 0.02
CA ASN A 496 -22.29 -6.42 -1.40
C ASN A 496 -21.47 -5.42 -2.26
N ARG A 497 -21.06 -4.26 -1.70
CA ARG A 497 -20.27 -3.28 -2.46
C ARG A 497 -18.80 -3.71 -2.61
N MET A 498 -18.31 -3.51 -3.83
CA MET A 498 -16.90 -3.69 -4.20
C MET A 498 -16.07 -2.41 -4.03
N THR A 499 -16.69 -1.24 -3.99
CA THR A 499 -16.00 0.06 -3.94
C THR A 499 -16.33 0.85 -2.67
N ARG A 500 -15.35 1.59 -2.16
CA ARG A 500 -15.49 2.50 -1.01
C ARG A 500 -16.06 3.84 -1.46
N LEU A 501 -17.01 4.39 -0.72
CA LEU A 501 -17.65 5.69 -1.01
C LEU A 501 -17.31 6.70 0.09
N LEU A 502 -16.15 7.34 -0.02
CA LEU A 502 -15.62 8.22 1.02
C LEU A 502 -16.16 9.65 0.99
N ASP A 503 -16.69 10.08 -0.14
CA ASP A 503 -17.22 11.43 -0.34
C ASP A 503 -18.75 11.50 -0.19
N ARG A 504 -19.38 10.45 0.35
CA ARG A 504 -20.85 10.36 0.50
C ARG A 504 -21.25 9.82 1.86
N ASN A 505 -22.47 10.15 2.27
CA ASN A 505 -23.03 9.57 3.48
C ASN A 505 -23.39 8.08 3.27
N THR A 506 -23.29 7.31 4.35
CA THR A 506 -23.77 5.93 4.48
C THR A 506 -25.26 5.91 4.21
N ALA A 507 -25.66 5.04 3.30
CA ALA A 507 -27.06 4.77 3.01
C ALA A 507 -27.18 3.29 2.67
N THR A 508 -27.92 2.55 3.50
CA THR A 508 -28.10 1.09 3.45
C THR A 508 -28.62 0.64 2.09
N HIS A 509 -29.55 1.39 1.50
CA HIS A 509 -30.13 1.09 0.19
C HIS A 509 -29.18 1.25 -1.02
N ARG A 510 -28.05 1.97 -0.91
CA ARG A 510 -27.20 2.36 -2.07
C ARG A 510 -26.20 1.29 -2.55
N GLY A 511 -26.40 0.04 -2.19
CA GLY A 511 -25.57 -1.08 -2.64
C GLY A 511 -26.37 -2.07 -3.47
N PRO A 512 -25.70 -2.95 -4.24
CA PRO A 512 -26.40 -3.93 -5.04
C PRO A 512 -27.14 -4.91 -4.12
N GLU A 513 -28.35 -5.26 -4.52
CA GLU A 513 -29.20 -6.20 -3.79
C GLU A 513 -28.57 -7.58 -3.73
N ASN A 514 -28.05 -8.03 -4.86
CA ASN A 514 -27.32 -9.28 -4.99
C ASN A 514 -25.82 -9.00 -5.14
N PRO A 515 -24.95 -9.83 -4.54
CA PRO A 515 -23.52 -9.74 -4.78
C PRO A 515 -23.17 -10.05 -6.24
N GLU A 516 -22.09 -9.46 -6.73
CA GLU A 516 -21.49 -9.83 -8.02
C GLU A 516 -20.83 -11.21 -7.90
N ASP A 517 -20.87 -12.02 -8.97
CA ASP A 517 -20.17 -13.31 -8.98
C ASP A 517 -18.67 -13.12 -9.23
N ILE A 518 -17.93 -12.97 -8.12
CA ILE A 518 -16.47 -12.85 -8.11
C ILE A 518 -15.77 -14.19 -7.83
N SER A 519 -16.51 -15.31 -7.80
CA SER A 519 -15.99 -16.61 -7.38
C SER A 519 -15.06 -17.25 -8.41
N LEU A 520 -13.85 -17.63 -7.98
CA LEU A 520 -12.96 -18.47 -8.80
C LEU A 520 -13.53 -19.88 -8.96
N ALA A 521 -14.20 -20.41 -7.94
CA ALA A 521 -14.79 -21.74 -8.00
C ALA A 521 -15.88 -21.82 -9.08
N SER A 522 -16.74 -20.79 -9.19
CA SER A 522 -17.75 -20.69 -10.25
C SER A 522 -17.10 -20.59 -11.64
N LEU A 523 -16.02 -19.81 -11.77
CA LEU A 523 -15.27 -19.70 -13.02
C LEU A 523 -14.68 -21.04 -13.46
N PHE A 524 -14.01 -21.76 -12.54
CA PHE A 524 -13.41 -23.06 -12.83
C PHE A 524 -14.46 -24.13 -13.13
N ALA A 525 -15.58 -24.15 -12.41
CA ALA A 525 -16.70 -25.05 -12.74
C ALA A 525 -17.22 -24.80 -14.17
N CYS A 526 -17.31 -23.53 -14.61
CA CYS A 526 -17.67 -23.21 -15.98
C CYS A 526 -16.60 -23.68 -16.98
N TYR A 527 -15.31 -23.47 -16.69
CA TYR A 527 -14.21 -23.94 -17.54
C TYR A 527 -14.19 -25.47 -17.70
N ASP A 528 -14.48 -26.22 -16.64
CA ASP A 528 -14.59 -27.69 -16.70
C ASP A 528 -15.72 -28.15 -17.63
N GLN A 529 -16.83 -27.40 -17.67
CA GLN A 529 -17.94 -27.69 -18.58
C GLN A 529 -17.68 -27.25 -20.02
N ASN A 530 -16.75 -26.31 -20.25
CA ASN A 530 -16.51 -25.64 -21.54
C ASN A 530 -15.07 -25.79 -22.04
N ARG A 531 -14.44 -26.95 -21.83
CA ARG A 531 -13.00 -27.19 -22.17
C ARG A 531 -12.64 -26.96 -23.64
N ALA A 532 -13.61 -26.93 -24.55
CA ALA A 532 -13.39 -26.62 -25.96
C ALA A 532 -13.05 -25.13 -26.20
N ASP A 533 -13.70 -24.22 -25.47
CA ASP A 533 -13.40 -22.79 -25.50
C ASP A 533 -13.73 -22.16 -24.14
N LEU A 534 -12.69 -21.93 -23.33
CA LEU A 534 -12.84 -21.38 -21.99
C LEU A 534 -13.39 -19.95 -22.01
N ARG A 535 -13.25 -19.22 -23.12
CA ARG A 535 -13.69 -17.83 -23.23
C ARG A 535 -15.20 -17.65 -23.12
N VAL A 536 -15.98 -18.72 -23.34
CA VAL A 536 -17.43 -18.73 -23.11
C VAL A 536 -17.78 -18.36 -21.65
N CYS A 537 -16.86 -18.63 -20.72
CA CYS A 537 -17.01 -18.32 -19.30
C CYS A 537 -16.48 -16.93 -18.91
N HIS A 538 -15.89 -16.16 -19.83
CA HIS A 538 -15.34 -14.84 -19.57
C HIS A 538 -16.45 -13.78 -19.49
N THR A 539 -17.36 -13.93 -18.53
CA THR A 539 -18.33 -12.90 -18.20
C THR A 539 -17.60 -11.67 -17.66
N LYS A 540 -17.90 -10.51 -18.25
CA LYS A 540 -17.43 -9.22 -17.73
C LYS A 540 -18.13 -8.96 -16.41
N VAL A 541 -17.37 -9.01 -15.32
CA VAL A 541 -17.79 -8.43 -14.05
C VAL A 541 -17.48 -6.95 -14.13
N GLU A 542 -18.49 -6.15 -14.49
CA GLU A 542 -18.34 -4.70 -14.50
C GLU A 542 -18.31 -4.20 -13.06
N LEU A 543 -17.10 -4.01 -12.52
CA LEU A 543 -16.91 -3.19 -11.33
C LEU A 543 -17.27 -1.76 -11.69
N LYS A 544 -18.55 -1.40 -11.64
CA LYS A 544 -18.98 -0.02 -11.86
C LYS A 544 -18.27 0.83 -10.81
N PRO A 545 -17.32 1.71 -11.18
CA PRO A 545 -16.98 2.79 -10.28
C PRO A 545 -18.30 3.54 -10.11
N LEU A 546 -18.75 3.72 -8.88
CA LEU A 546 -19.92 4.56 -8.65
C LEU A 546 -19.49 5.98 -9.01
N VAL A 547 -19.70 6.32 -10.28
CA VAL A 547 -19.35 7.58 -10.90
C VAL A 547 -19.93 8.67 -10.02
N GLY A 548 -19.05 9.54 -9.53
CA GLY A 548 -19.46 10.82 -8.97
C GLY A 548 -20.37 11.47 -9.99
N VAL A 549 -21.62 11.73 -9.58
CA VAL A 549 -22.57 12.62 -10.27
C VAL A 549 -21.77 13.65 -11.07
N LYS A 550 -21.89 13.60 -12.41
CA LYS A 550 -21.35 14.64 -13.30
C LYS A 550 -21.72 15.98 -12.66
N PRO A 551 -20.77 16.91 -12.45
CA PRO A 551 -21.16 18.26 -12.10
C PRO A 551 -22.12 18.71 -13.20
N LYS A 552 -23.35 19.08 -12.81
CA LYS A 552 -24.16 19.91 -13.70
C LYS A 552 -23.28 21.12 -14.02
N ARG A 553 -23.08 21.34 -15.32
CA ARG A 553 -22.33 22.49 -15.84
C ARG A 553 -22.85 23.78 -15.25
#